data_AF-A0A0L0RXM2-F1
#
_entry.id   AF-A0A0L0RXM2-F1
#
_cell.length_a   1.000
_cell.length_b   1.000
_cell.length_c   1.000
_cell.angle_alpha   90.00
_cell.angle_beta   90.00
_cell.angle_gamma   90.00
#
_symmetry.space_group_name_H-M   'P 1'
#
loop_
_entity.id
_entity.type
_entity.pdbx_description
1 polymer ?
#
loop_
_entity_poly.entity_id
_entity_poly.type
_entity_poly.pdbx_seq_one_letter_code
_entity_poly.pdbx_strand_id
1 'polypeptide(L)'
;MLEACRVLIAIQVMIAGIELPGRYLRTQLTSVMLLLTALMLVKWLTTALLMWAILGLDYLDALIIAACVAPTDPVLANSIVKGKYAERHVPTNIRDLLSAESGANDGLGYPFLYIALYLKTNATVGGALADWAVNILVYQVVFSIGLGALIGVGAPSAR
;
A
#
# COMPACT_ATOMS: atom_id res chain seq x y z
N MET A 1 0.99 20.93 9.21
CA MET A 1 0.05 19.77 9.20
C MET A 1 0.49 18.70 8.19
N LEU A 2 0.70 19.04 6.91
CA LEU A 2 1.14 18.08 5.88
C LEU A 2 2.43 17.31 6.22
N GLU A 3 3.47 18.02 6.67
CA GLU A 3 4.72 17.36 7.06
C GLU A 3 4.57 16.43 8.27
N ALA A 4 3.66 16.76 9.19
CA ALA A 4 3.36 15.89 10.32
C ALA A 4 2.66 14.60 9.85
N CYS A 5 1.71 14.68 8.92
CA CYS A 5 1.05 13.50 8.33
C CYS A 5 2.06 12.59 7.61
N ARG A 6 3.00 13.17 6.85
CA ARG A 6 4.06 12.42 6.17
C ARG A 6 4.92 11.62 7.16
N VAL A 7 5.36 12.28 8.23
CA VAL A 7 6.17 11.63 9.27
C VAL A 7 5.37 10.55 10.00
N LEU A 8 4.09 10.81 10.30
CA LEU A 8 3.22 9.83 10.96
C LEU A 8 3.03 8.58 10.11
N ILE A 9 2.71 8.72 8.82
CA ILE A 9 2.56 7.58 7.90
C ILE A 9 3.88 6.81 7.79
N ALA A 10 5.02 7.51 7.67
CA ALA A 10 6.33 6.86 7.62
C ALA A 10 6.62 6.04 8.88
N ILE A 11 6.32 6.57 10.06
CA ILE A 11 6.49 5.85 11.33
C ILE A 11 5.53 4.67 11.42
N GLN A 12 4.26 4.85 11.04
CA GLN A 12 3.23 3.81 11.08
C GLN A 12 3.60 2.61 10.21
N VAL A 13 4.01 2.87 8.96
CA VAL A 13 4.45 1.82 8.01
C VAL A 13 5.72 1.14 8.51
N MET A 14 6.66 1.90 9.09
CA MET A 14 7.87 1.34 9.69
C MET A 14 7.56 0.41 10.87
N ILE A 15 6.67 0.81 11.78
CA ILE A 15 6.25 -0.03 12.92
C ILE A 15 5.59 -1.31 12.41
N ALA A 16 4.67 -1.21 11.45
CA ALA A 16 4.04 -2.38 10.85
C ALA A 16 5.07 -3.35 10.24
N GLY A 17 6.14 -2.83 9.63
CA GLY A 17 7.24 -3.64 9.10
C GLY A 17 8.09 -4.32 10.18
N ILE A 18 8.37 -3.65 11.30
CA ILE A 18 9.17 -4.19 12.41
C ILE A 18 8.43 -5.29 13.17
N GLU A 19 7.10 -5.18 13.27
CA GLU A 19 6.26 -6.15 13.99
C GLU A 19 6.12 -7.50 13.27
N LEU A 20 6.45 -7.57 11.97
CA LEU A 20 6.37 -8.81 11.21
C LEU A 20 7.47 -9.80 11.61
N PRO A 21 7.15 -11.10 11.78
CA PRO A 21 8.14 -12.09 12.12
C PRO A 21 9.20 -12.24 11.03
N GLY A 22 10.46 -12.45 11.45
CA GLY A 22 11.59 -12.60 10.53
C GLY A 22 11.33 -13.70 9.50
N ARG A 23 11.61 -13.41 8.22
CA ARG A 23 11.38 -14.28 7.04
C ARG A 23 9.91 -14.49 6.63
N TYR A 24 8.93 -13.90 7.31
CA TYR A 24 7.50 -14.04 6.97
C TYR A 24 7.17 -13.60 5.54
N LEU A 25 7.73 -12.46 5.11
CA LEU A 25 7.60 -11.99 3.72
C LEU A 25 8.08 -12.99 2.68
N ARG A 26 9.07 -13.84 2.99
CA ARG A 26 9.57 -14.87 2.06
C ARG A 26 8.67 -16.11 2.02
N THR A 27 8.09 -16.50 3.14
CA THR A 27 7.23 -17.69 3.22
C THR A 27 5.82 -17.43 2.72
N GLN A 28 5.31 -16.20 2.89
CA GLN A 28 3.95 -15.80 2.49
C GLN A 28 3.94 -14.78 1.34
N LEU A 29 5.04 -14.67 0.58
CA LEU A 29 5.19 -13.67 -0.48
C LEU A 29 4.03 -13.73 -1.47
N THR A 30 3.62 -14.92 -1.90
CA THR A 30 2.53 -15.10 -2.87
C THR A 30 1.21 -14.55 -2.33
N SER A 31 0.88 -14.87 -1.08
CA SER A 31 -0.35 -14.42 -0.43
C SER A 31 -0.36 -12.90 -0.26
N VAL A 32 0.74 -12.33 0.23
CA VAL A 32 0.90 -10.89 0.42
C VAL A 32 0.85 -10.17 -0.93
N MET A 33 1.60 -10.61 -1.94
CA MET A 33 1.62 -9.99 -3.27
C MET A 33 0.27 -10.07 -3.96
N LEU A 34 -0.47 -11.18 -3.82
CA LEU A 34 -1.81 -11.32 -4.38
C LEU A 34 -2.79 -10.31 -3.76
N LEU A 35 -2.76 -10.15 -2.44
CA LEU A 35 -3.60 -9.18 -1.74
C LEU A 35 -3.22 -7.74 -2.12
N LEU A 36 -1.93 -7.44 -2.13
CA LEU A 36 -1.40 -6.12 -2.40
C LEU A 36 -1.57 -5.66 -3.86
N THR A 37 -1.61 -6.58 -4.82
CA THR A 37 -1.73 -6.23 -6.25
C THR A 37 -3.12 -6.51 -6.78
N ALA A 38 -3.54 -7.78 -6.84
CA ALA A 38 -4.80 -8.17 -7.46
C ALA A 38 -6.01 -7.67 -6.66
N LEU A 39 -6.03 -7.91 -5.34
CA LEU A 39 -7.16 -7.49 -4.51
C LEU A 39 -7.24 -5.96 -4.42
N MET A 40 -6.10 -5.28 -4.29
CA MET A 40 -6.04 -3.82 -4.28
C MET A 40 -6.52 -3.21 -5.61
N LEU A 41 -6.13 -3.78 -6.75
CA LEU A 41 -6.59 -3.33 -8.06
C LEU A 41 -8.10 -3.51 -8.23
N VAL A 42 -8.66 -4.64 -7.78
CA VAL A 42 -10.11 -4.87 -7.79
C VAL A 42 -10.83 -3.87 -6.88
N LYS A 43 -10.32 -3.63 -5.66
CA LYS A 43 -10.86 -2.61 -4.74
C LYS A 43 -10.86 -1.23 -5.41
N TRP A 44 -9.73 -0.83 -5.98
CA TRP A 44 -9.58 0.45 -6.65
C TRP A 44 -10.56 0.65 -7.82
N LEU A 45 -10.65 -0.32 -8.73
CA LEU A 45 -11.54 -0.23 -9.89
C LEU A 45 -13.02 -0.28 -9.49
N THR A 46 -13.39 -1.12 -8.52
CA THR A 46 -14.79 -1.21 -8.07
C THR A 46 -15.21 0.08 -7.34
N THR A 47 -14.36 0.66 -6.49
CA THR A 47 -14.64 1.96 -5.86
C THR A 47 -14.73 3.07 -6.90
N ALA A 48 -13.82 3.13 -7.87
CA ALA A 48 -13.86 4.13 -8.93
C ALA A 48 -15.15 4.02 -9.77
N LEU A 49 -15.55 2.79 -10.13
CA LEU A 49 -16.78 2.55 -10.86
C LEU A 49 -18.02 2.99 -10.08
N LEU A 50 -18.08 2.72 -8.78
CA LEU A 50 -19.17 3.17 -7.92
C LEU A 50 -19.22 4.69 -7.80
N MET A 51 -18.06 5.34 -7.63
CA MET A 51 -17.98 6.80 -7.57
C MET A 51 -18.43 7.45 -8.88
N TRP A 52 -18.00 6.90 -10.02
CA TRP A 52 -18.44 7.34 -11.34
C TRP A 52 -19.96 7.16 -11.54
N ALA A 53 -20.49 5.98 -11.21
CA ALA A 53 -21.90 5.64 -11.45
C ALA A 53 -22.89 6.35 -10.52
N ILE A 54 -22.52 6.55 -9.23
CA ILE A 54 -23.44 7.12 -8.22
C ILE A 54 -23.32 8.64 -8.14
N LEU A 55 -22.09 9.17 -8.16
CA LEU A 55 -21.84 10.61 -7.97
C LEU A 55 -21.71 11.37 -9.29
N GLY A 56 -21.66 10.69 -10.44
CA GLY A 56 -21.52 11.32 -11.75
C GLY A 56 -20.19 12.04 -11.94
N LEU A 57 -19.15 11.64 -11.19
CA LEU A 57 -17.81 12.20 -11.30
C LEU A 57 -17.15 11.81 -12.63
N ASP A 58 -16.19 12.61 -13.09
CA ASP A 58 -15.34 12.20 -14.21
C ASP A 58 -14.59 10.90 -13.87
N TYR A 59 -14.40 10.03 -14.86
CA TYR A 59 -13.79 8.72 -14.65
C TYR A 59 -12.38 8.82 -14.05
N LEU A 60 -11.58 9.81 -14.46
CA LEU A 60 -10.23 10.00 -13.92
C LEU A 60 -10.27 10.57 -12.49
N ASP A 61 -11.21 11.45 -12.18
CA ASP A 61 -11.41 11.97 -10.83
C ASP A 61 -11.89 10.87 -9.87
N ALA A 62 -12.77 9.99 -10.35
CA ALA A 62 -13.19 8.80 -9.61
C ALA A 62 -12.02 7.85 -9.32
N LEU A 63 -11.11 7.64 -10.27
CA LEU A 63 -9.89 6.85 -10.08
C LEU A 63 -8.93 7.48 -9.05
N ILE A 64 -8.75 8.81 -9.09
CA ILE A 64 -7.91 9.54 -8.11
C ILE A 64 -8.49 9.36 -6.70
N ILE A 65 -9.79 9.59 -6.53
CA ILE A 65 -10.44 9.44 -5.22
C ILE A 65 -10.39 7.98 -4.75
N ALA A 66 -10.67 7.03 -5.64
CA ALA A 66 -10.59 5.62 -5.31
C ALA A 66 -9.18 5.20 -4.88
N ALA A 67 -8.12 5.77 -5.46
CA ALA A 67 -6.74 5.48 -5.07
C ALA A 67 -6.43 5.92 -3.63
N CYS A 68 -7.08 6.99 -3.16
CA CYS A 68 -6.97 7.45 -1.77
C CYS A 68 -7.76 6.55 -0.78
N VAL A 69 -8.76 5.81 -1.27
CA VAL A 69 -9.65 4.96 -0.45
C VAL A 69 -9.22 3.49 -0.43
N ALA A 70 -8.51 3.03 -1.47
CA ALA A 70 -8.07 1.64 -1.62
C ALA A 70 -7.08 1.15 -0.53
N PRO A 71 -6.17 1.98 0.02
CA PRO A 71 -5.30 1.59 1.12
C PRO A 71 -6.07 1.20 2.38
N THR A 72 -5.65 0.11 3.03
CA THR A 72 -6.28 -0.46 4.24
C THR A 72 -5.45 -0.11 5.46
N ASP A 73 -6.06 0.56 6.43
CA ASP A 73 -5.35 1.18 7.55
C ASP A 73 -4.67 0.17 8.49
N PRO A 74 -3.33 0.24 8.66
CA PRO A 74 -2.59 -0.58 9.61
C PRO A 74 -2.98 -0.36 11.08
N VAL A 75 -3.47 0.82 11.47
CA VAL A 75 -3.88 1.10 12.85
C VAL A 75 -5.15 0.33 13.19
N LEU A 76 -6.17 0.41 12.32
CA LEU A 76 -7.41 -0.36 12.49
C LEU A 76 -7.15 -1.86 12.40
N ALA A 77 -6.32 -2.32 11.44
CA ALA A 77 -5.94 -3.72 11.35
C ALA A 77 -5.26 -4.20 12.65
N ASN A 78 -4.27 -3.44 13.15
CA ASN A 78 -3.58 -3.77 14.40
C ASN A 78 -4.52 -3.81 15.62
N SER A 79 -5.54 -2.95 15.68
CA SER A 79 -6.52 -2.97 16.77
C SER A 79 -7.35 -4.26 16.84
N ILE A 80 -7.58 -4.91 15.70
CA ILE A 80 -8.35 -6.16 15.59
C ILE A 80 -7.45 -7.38 15.75
N VAL A 81 -6.19 -7.24 15.31
CA VAL A 81 -5.19 -8.31 15.29
C VAL A 81 -4.51 -8.48 16.65
N LYS A 82 -4.46 -7.43 17.48
CA LYS A 82 -3.79 -7.44 18.79
C LYS A 82 -4.76 -7.50 19.97
N GLY A 83 -4.29 -8.05 21.08
CA GLY A 83 -5.01 -8.13 22.35
C GLY A 83 -5.50 -9.53 22.71
N LYS A 84 -5.87 -9.69 23.99
CA LYS A 84 -6.24 -11.00 24.59
C LYS A 84 -7.38 -11.73 23.87
N TYR A 85 -8.28 -10.99 23.20
CA TYR A 85 -9.38 -11.56 22.45
C TYR A 85 -8.92 -12.10 21.09
N ALA A 86 -8.16 -11.30 20.33
CA ALA A 86 -7.63 -11.67 19.04
C ALA A 86 -6.65 -12.85 19.14
N GLU A 87 -5.78 -12.86 20.15
CA GLU A 87 -4.85 -13.98 20.42
C GLU A 87 -5.56 -15.31 20.69
N ARG A 88 -6.78 -15.27 21.26
CA ARG A 88 -7.57 -16.48 21.55
C ARG A 88 -8.37 -16.99 20.36
N HIS A 89 -8.76 -16.12 19.43
CA HIS A 89 -9.74 -16.46 18.38
C HIS A 89 -9.18 -16.37 16.96
N VAL A 90 -8.05 -15.67 16.74
CA VAL A 90 -7.46 -15.47 15.42
C VAL A 90 -6.09 -16.15 15.36
N PRO A 91 -5.92 -17.12 14.44
CA PRO A 91 -4.64 -17.79 14.22
C PRO A 91 -3.51 -16.79 13.91
N THR A 92 -2.32 -17.03 14.45
CA THR A 92 -1.15 -16.14 14.31
C THR A 92 -0.79 -15.87 12.84
N ASN A 93 -0.92 -16.86 11.95
CA ASN A 93 -0.66 -16.68 10.52
C ASN A 93 -1.58 -15.65 9.84
N ILE A 94 -2.84 -15.54 10.27
CA ILE A 94 -3.80 -14.55 9.74
C ILE A 94 -3.49 -13.15 10.28
N ARG A 95 -3.08 -13.08 11.55
CA ARG A 95 -2.66 -11.85 12.21
C ARG A 95 -1.43 -11.23 11.54
N ASP A 96 -0.43 -12.04 11.25
CA ASP A 96 0.78 -11.61 10.54
C ASP A 96 0.44 -11.21 9.08
N LEU A 97 -0.50 -11.92 8.44
CA LEU A 97 -0.93 -11.62 7.07
C LEU A 97 -1.63 -10.26 6.99
N LEU A 98 -2.57 -9.99 7.90
CA LEU A 98 -3.30 -8.73 7.97
C LEU A 98 -2.37 -7.56 8.30
N SER A 99 -1.39 -7.77 9.17
CA SER A 99 -0.37 -6.77 9.50
C SER A 99 0.53 -6.48 8.29
N ALA A 100 0.92 -7.52 7.54
CA ALA A 100 1.72 -7.39 6.32
C ALA A 100 0.95 -6.70 5.19
N GLU A 101 -0.32 -7.06 4.97
CA GLU A 101 -1.17 -6.43 3.97
C GLU A 101 -1.34 -4.94 4.29
N SER A 102 -1.80 -4.62 5.49
CA SER A 102 -2.12 -3.23 5.86
C SER A 102 -0.88 -2.33 5.87
N GLY A 103 0.27 -2.81 6.37
CA GLY A 103 1.51 -2.04 6.35
C GLY A 103 2.07 -1.79 4.94
N ALA A 104 1.98 -2.77 4.03
CA ALA A 104 2.52 -2.63 2.68
C ALA A 104 1.57 -1.92 1.70
N ASN A 105 0.26 -1.93 1.97
CA ASN A 105 -0.76 -1.29 1.14
C ASN A 105 -0.60 0.24 1.09
N ASP A 106 -0.25 0.88 2.21
CA ASP A 106 -0.01 2.33 2.28
C ASP A 106 1.03 2.82 1.27
N GLY A 107 2.08 2.03 1.03
CA GLY A 107 3.11 2.34 0.03
C GLY A 107 2.64 2.13 -1.41
N LEU A 108 1.76 1.15 -1.65
CA LEU A 108 1.27 0.81 -2.98
C LEU A 108 0.16 1.74 -3.48
N GLY A 109 -0.51 2.48 -2.60
CA GLY A 109 -1.48 3.51 -3.01
C GLY A 109 -0.86 4.58 -3.92
N TYR A 110 0.45 4.83 -3.77
CA TYR A 110 1.17 5.83 -4.54
C TYR A 110 1.17 5.55 -6.06
N PRO A 111 1.57 4.37 -6.56
CA PRO A 111 1.37 3.97 -7.96
C PRO A 111 -0.04 4.18 -8.51
N PHE A 112 -1.08 3.77 -7.78
CA PHE A 112 -2.47 3.88 -8.23
C PHE A 112 -2.97 5.32 -8.30
N LEU A 113 -2.54 6.17 -7.37
CA LEU A 113 -2.87 7.59 -7.40
C LEU A 113 -2.22 8.27 -8.61
N TYR A 114 -0.93 8.00 -8.82
CA TYR A 114 -0.17 8.69 -9.87
C TYR A 114 -0.52 8.20 -11.27
N ILE A 115 -0.91 6.94 -11.49
CA ILE A 115 -1.36 6.53 -12.83
C ILE A 115 -2.58 7.35 -13.27
N ALA A 116 -3.54 7.58 -12.38
CA ALA A 116 -4.72 8.38 -12.67
C ALA A 116 -4.36 9.87 -12.91
N LEU A 117 -3.43 10.43 -12.13
CA LEU A 117 -2.94 11.79 -12.32
C LEU A 117 -2.17 11.97 -13.65
N TYR A 118 -1.29 11.03 -14.00
CA TYR A 118 -0.55 11.08 -15.26
C TYR A 118 -1.49 10.94 -16.45
N LEU A 119 -2.51 10.08 -16.36
CA LEU A 119 -3.54 9.97 -17.40
C LEU A 119 -4.37 11.25 -17.55
N LYS A 120 -4.58 12.01 -16.47
CA LYS A 120 -5.32 13.28 -16.49
C LYS A 120 -4.50 14.46 -17.03
N THR A 121 -3.19 14.46 -16.79
CA THR A 121 -2.32 15.62 -17.07
C THR A 121 -1.59 15.54 -18.41
N ASN A 122 -1.39 14.35 -18.97
CA ASN A 122 -0.67 14.17 -20.22
C ASN A 122 -1.59 14.17 -21.44
N ALA A 123 -1.06 14.66 -22.57
CA ALA A 123 -1.79 14.72 -23.84
C ALA A 123 -2.00 13.35 -24.50
N THR A 124 -1.16 12.36 -24.19
CA THR A 124 -1.24 11.01 -24.77
C THR A 124 -1.19 9.95 -23.70
N VAL A 125 -2.02 8.91 -23.86
CA VAL A 125 -2.05 7.75 -22.93
C VAL A 125 -0.72 6.99 -22.95
N GLY A 126 -0.09 6.86 -24.12
CA GLY A 126 1.19 6.16 -24.25
C GLY A 126 2.33 6.84 -23.49
N GLY A 127 2.45 8.17 -23.62
CA GLY A 127 3.43 8.95 -22.85
C GLY A 127 3.13 8.91 -21.34
N ALA A 128 1.86 9.05 -20.97
CA ALA A 128 1.44 8.98 -19.56
C ALA A 128 1.87 7.66 -18.88
N LEU A 129 1.63 6.53 -19.54
CA LEU A 129 1.98 5.22 -19.02
C LEU A 129 3.49 4.99 -18.97
N ALA A 130 4.23 5.46 -19.99
CA ALA A 130 5.69 5.35 -20.01
C ALA A 130 6.33 6.18 -18.89
N ASP A 131 5.92 7.44 -18.75
CA ASP A 131 6.44 8.32 -17.70
C ASP A 131 6.04 7.84 -16.31
N TRP A 132 4.82 7.35 -16.14
CA TRP A 132 4.39 6.71 -14.90
C TRP A 132 5.24 5.47 -14.57
N ALA A 133 5.45 4.57 -15.54
CA ALA A 133 6.21 3.36 -15.29
C ALA A 133 7.66 3.66 -14.88
N VAL A 134 8.32 4.61 -15.56
CA VAL A 134 9.71 4.98 -15.24
C VAL A 134 9.80 5.75 -13.93
N ASN A 135 9.04 6.84 -13.79
CA ASN A 135 9.18 7.72 -12.62
C ASN A 135 8.59 7.10 -11.35
N ILE A 136 7.49 6.37 -11.45
CA ILE A 136 6.80 5.84 -10.29
C ILE A 136 7.26 4.43 -9.97
N LEU A 137 7.17 3.48 -10.89
CA LEU A 137 7.55 2.09 -10.58
C LEU A 137 9.07 1.94 -10.42
N VAL A 138 9.86 2.44 -11.36
CA VAL A 138 11.33 2.27 -11.28
C VAL A 138 11.95 3.23 -10.28
N TYR A 139 11.77 4.54 -10.48
CA TYR A 139 12.47 5.53 -9.66
C TYR A 139 11.89 5.66 -8.26
N GLN A 140 10.56 5.68 -8.08
CA GLN A 140 10.01 5.83 -6.73
C GLN A 140 9.96 4.48 -6.00
N VAL A 141 9.35 3.44 -6.57
CA VAL A 141 9.09 2.17 -5.86
C VAL A 141 10.35 1.31 -5.76
N VAL A 142 10.98 0.95 -6.88
CA VAL A 142 12.14 0.03 -6.87
C VAL A 142 13.33 0.64 -6.13
N PHE A 143 13.62 1.93 -6.35
CA PHE A 143 14.70 2.61 -5.63
C PHE A 143 14.42 2.70 -4.12
N SER A 144 13.19 3.04 -3.71
CA SER A 144 12.85 3.14 -2.28
C SER A 144 12.92 1.78 -1.57
N ILE A 145 12.48 0.71 -2.24
CA ILE A 145 12.65 -0.67 -1.74
C ILE A 145 14.14 -1.00 -1.60
N GLY A 146 14.96 -0.66 -2.60
CA GLY A 146 16.41 -0.88 -2.57
C GLY A 146 17.11 -0.14 -1.43
N LEU A 147 16.82 1.16 -1.26
CA LEU A 147 17.35 1.96 -0.15
C LEU A 147 16.88 1.44 1.21
N GLY A 148 15.59 1.12 1.34
CA GLY A 148 15.04 0.56 2.58
C GLY A 148 15.70 -0.76 2.95
N ALA A 149 15.94 -1.64 1.97
CA ALA A 149 16.65 -2.89 2.17
C ALA A 149 18.12 -2.66 2.58
N LEU A 150 18.83 -1.72 1.93
CA LEU A 150 20.21 -1.38 2.28
C LEU A 150 20.33 -0.85 3.72
N ILE A 151 19.45 0.07 4.11
CA ILE A 151 19.42 0.62 5.47
C ILE A 151 19.06 -0.47 6.48
N GLY A 152 18.08 -1.33 6.15
CA GLY A 152 17.67 -2.43 7.02
C GLY A 152 18.76 -3.48 7.26
N VAL A 153 19.61 -3.75 6.26
CA VAL A 153 20.79 -4.64 6.42
C VAL A 153 21.88 -4.00 7.29
N GLY A 154 22.06 -2.68 7.18
CA GLY A 154 23.01 -1.93 8.01
C GLY A 154 22.54 -1.69 9.45
N ALA A 155 21.26 -1.87 9.74
CA ALA A 155 20.69 -1.68 11.06
C ALA A 155 21.11 -2.83 12.01
N PRO A 156 21.55 -2.54 13.25
CA PRO A 156 21.87 -3.57 14.23
C PRO A 156 20.65 -4.46 14.48
N SER A 157 20.81 -5.77 14.33
CA SER A 157 19.75 -6.71 14.69
C SER A 157 19.52 -6.63 16.19
N ALA A 158 18.38 -6.09 16.62
CA ALA A 158 17.92 -6.23 17.99
C ALA A 158 17.66 -7.73 18.20
N ARG A 159 18.58 -8.39 18.90
CA ARG A 159 18.38 -9.74 19.44
C ARG A 159 17.41 -9.69 20.61
#